data_AF-A0A847GTH4-F1
#
_entry.id   AF-A0A847GTH4-F1
#
_cell.length_a   1.000
_cell.length_b   1.000
_cell.length_c   1.000
_cell.angle_alpha   90.00
_cell.angle_beta   90.00
_cell.angle_gamma   90.00
#
_symmetry.space_group_name_H-M   'P 1'
#
loop_
_entity.id
_entity.type
_entity.pdbx_description
1 polymer ?
#
loop_
_entity_poly.entity_id
_entity_poly.type
_entity_poly.pdbx_seq_one_letter_code
_entity_poly.pdbx_strand_id
1 'polypeptide(L)'
;MIHYVPLQRLPSNFRVPEKLRNRFWYDPDKQSLAYEGPMFKLTFDRLREISRDYDYQRALEKLFQLSVPEESAPPRGHSRLLAVATGCGLLLVAVAVGVFLLRG
;
A
#
# COMPACT_ATOMS: atom_id res chain seq x y z
N MET A 1 -10.75 -14.73 -3.20
CA MET A 1 -11.31 -13.36 -3.19
C MET A 1 -10.72 -12.60 -4.36
N ILE A 2 -11.54 -11.83 -5.08
CA ILE A 2 -11.09 -11.02 -6.21
C ILE A 2 -11.01 -9.56 -5.75
N HIS A 3 -9.87 -8.92 -5.99
CA HIS A 3 -9.66 -7.51 -5.75
C HIS A 3 -9.77 -6.75 -7.07
N TYR A 4 -10.40 -5.58 -7.03
CA TYR A 4 -10.57 -4.70 -8.18
C TYR A 4 -9.97 -3.34 -7.87
N VAL A 5 -9.23 -2.78 -8.82
CA VAL A 5 -8.72 -1.41 -8.76
C VAL A 5 -9.06 -0.67 -10.05
N PRO A 6 -9.70 0.50 -9.97
CA PRO A 6 -10.04 1.29 -11.15
C PRO A 6 -8.82 1.65 -11.99
N LEU A 7 -8.94 1.46 -13.30
CA LEU A 7 -7.97 1.87 -14.31
C LEU A 7 -8.73 2.30 -15.56
N GLN A 8 -8.85 3.61 -15.77
CA GLN A 8 -9.65 4.17 -16.88
C GLN A 8 -9.08 3.85 -18.26
N ARG A 9 -7.75 3.73 -18.35
CA ARG A 9 -7.04 3.52 -19.61
C ARG A 9 -6.07 2.35 -19.49
N LEU A 10 -6.30 1.34 -20.32
CA LEU A 10 -5.35 0.24 -20.47
C LEU A 10 -4.15 0.72 -21.32
N PRO A 11 -2.91 0.43 -20.91
CA PRO A 11 -1.75 0.74 -21.74
C PRO A 11 -1.76 -0.10 -23.03
N SER A 12 -1.32 0.49 -24.15
CA SER A 12 -1.38 -0.16 -25.48
C SER A 12 -0.53 -1.42 -25.59
N ASN A 13 0.52 -1.54 -24.77
CA ASN A 13 1.39 -2.70 -24.67
C ASN A 13 0.91 -3.73 -23.63
N PHE A 14 -0.31 -3.59 -23.09
CA PHE A 14 -0.83 -4.51 -22.08
C PHE A 14 -1.01 -5.92 -22.65
N ARG A 15 -0.22 -6.86 -22.14
CA ARG A 15 -0.39 -8.29 -22.38
C ARG A 15 -0.19 -9.04 -21.08
N VAL A 16 -1.22 -9.75 -20.65
CA VAL A 16 -1.15 -10.59 -19.44
C VAL A 16 -0.30 -11.83 -19.74
N PRO A 17 0.73 -12.13 -18.94
CA PRO A 17 1.48 -13.37 -19.05
C PRO A 17 0.55 -14.58 -18.93
N GLU A 18 0.77 -15.59 -19.77
CA GLU A 18 -0.12 -16.77 -19.85
C GLU A 18 -0.37 -17.43 -18.49
N LYS A 19 0.67 -17.55 -17.68
CA LYS A 19 0.63 -18.13 -16.33
C LYS A 19 -0.25 -17.35 -15.33
N LEU A 20 -0.57 -16.09 -15.65
CA LEU A 20 -1.35 -15.19 -14.79
C LEU A 20 -2.75 -14.91 -15.35
N ARG A 21 -3.11 -15.38 -16.55
CA ARG A 21 -4.43 -15.10 -17.16
C ARG A 21 -5.61 -15.52 -16.31
N ASN A 22 -5.46 -16.60 -15.54
CA ASN A 22 -6.51 -17.10 -14.64
C ASN A 22 -6.61 -16.29 -13.33
N ARG A 23 -5.64 -15.41 -13.06
CA ARG A 23 -5.53 -14.68 -11.79
C ARG A 23 -5.48 -13.18 -11.95
N PHE A 24 -5.10 -12.66 -13.11
CA PHE A 24 -4.96 -11.23 -13.39
C PHE A 24 -5.60 -10.93 -14.74
N TRP A 25 -6.52 -9.98 -14.77
CA TRP A 25 -7.15 -9.54 -16.01
C TRP A 25 -7.58 -8.09 -15.89
N TYR A 26 -7.94 -7.49 -17.01
CA TYR A 26 -8.65 -6.23 -17.04
C TYR A 26 -10.14 -6.51 -17.27
N ASP A 27 -10.97 -5.92 -16.42
CA ASP A 27 -12.42 -5.96 -16.51
C ASP A 27 -12.89 -4.70 -17.26
N PRO A 28 -13.32 -4.82 -18.53
CA PRO A 28 -13.75 -3.67 -19.32
C PRO A 28 -15.08 -3.07 -18.82
N ASP A 29 -15.95 -3.88 -18.21
CA ASP A 29 -17.26 -3.44 -17.72
C ASP A 29 -17.08 -2.54 -16.48
N LYS A 30 -16.13 -2.90 -15.61
CA LYS A 30 -15.78 -2.12 -14.40
C LYS A 30 -14.64 -1.12 -14.63
N GLN A 31 -14.06 -1.11 -15.83
CA GLN A 31 -12.85 -0.35 -16.16
C GLN A 31 -11.78 -0.49 -15.06
N SER A 32 -11.47 -1.72 -14.69
CA SER A 32 -10.67 -2.03 -13.50
C SER A 32 -9.67 -3.15 -13.76
N LEU A 33 -8.50 -3.06 -13.14
CA LEU A 33 -7.60 -4.21 -12.99
C LEU A 33 -8.15 -5.13 -11.91
N ALA A 34 -8.22 -6.42 -12.22
CA ALA A 34 -8.70 -7.44 -11.33
C ALA A 34 -7.57 -8.43 -11.01
N TYR A 35 -7.51 -8.87 -9.75
CA TYR A 35 -6.63 -9.95 -9.33
C TYR A 35 -7.31 -10.91 -8.36
N GLU A 36 -7.15 -12.21 -8.60
CA GLU A 36 -7.72 -13.26 -7.77
C GLU A 36 -6.68 -13.87 -6.80
N GLY A 37 -7.01 -13.80 -5.52
CA GLY A 37 -6.24 -14.41 -4.43
C GLY A 37 -5.00 -13.60 -4.01
N PRO A 38 -4.07 -14.21 -3.27
CA PRO A 38 -2.93 -13.48 -2.73
C PRO A 38 -1.90 -13.13 -3.81
N MET A 39 -1.41 -11.89 -3.80
CA MET A 39 -0.36 -11.45 -4.71
C MET A 39 0.99 -11.46 -4.01
N PHE A 40 1.97 -12.17 -4.59
CA PHE A 40 3.34 -12.19 -4.09
C PHE A 40 4.17 -11.11 -4.78
N LYS A 41 5.24 -10.64 -4.10
CA LYS A 41 6.14 -9.62 -4.65
C LYS A 41 6.68 -9.97 -6.04
N LEU A 42 7.08 -11.24 -6.26
CA LEU A 42 7.57 -11.69 -7.57
C LEU A 42 6.51 -11.57 -8.67
N THR A 43 5.23 -11.78 -8.35
CA THR A 43 4.12 -11.60 -9.28
C THR A 43 3.90 -10.12 -9.57
N PHE A 44 3.94 -9.27 -8.54
CA PHE A 44 3.86 -7.82 -8.70
C PHE A 44 4.99 -7.29 -9.59
N ASP A 45 6.24 -7.68 -9.34
CA ASP A 45 7.40 -7.25 -10.12
C ASP A 45 7.23 -7.62 -11.62
N ARG A 46 6.78 -8.85 -11.91
CA ARG A 46 6.47 -9.29 -13.29
C ARG A 46 5.35 -8.51 -13.95
N LEU A 47 4.27 -8.21 -13.22
CA LEU A 47 3.16 -7.42 -13.75
C LEU A 47 3.61 -5.98 -14.01
N ARG A 48 4.45 -5.42 -13.13
CA ARG A 48 4.99 -4.07 -13.27
C ARG A 48 5.88 -3.92 -14.50
N GLU A 49 6.55 -4.97 -14.93
CA GLU A 49 7.37 -4.99 -16.17
C GLU A 49 6.52 -4.88 -17.46
N ILE A 50 5.22 -5.20 -17.41
CA ILE A 50 4.34 -5.15 -18.59
C ILE A 50 4.26 -3.72 -19.15
N SER A 51 4.16 -2.71 -18.28
CA SER A 51 4.07 -1.32 -18.72
C SER A 51 4.65 -0.33 -17.71
N ARG A 52 5.24 0.74 -18.26
CA ARG A 52 5.72 1.90 -17.51
C ARG A 52 4.70 3.04 -17.44
N ASP A 53 3.49 2.82 -17.95
CA ASP A 53 2.40 3.79 -17.81
C ASP A 53 2.12 4.07 -16.32
N TYR A 54 2.04 5.35 -15.98
CA TYR A 54 1.95 5.79 -14.59
C TYR A 54 0.64 5.33 -13.92
N ASP A 55 -0.48 5.43 -14.64
CA ASP A 55 -1.79 5.06 -14.11
C ASP A 55 -1.87 3.54 -13.90
N TYR A 56 -1.30 2.77 -14.84
CA TYR A 56 -1.15 1.33 -14.70
C TYR A 56 -0.34 0.94 -13.46
N GLN A 57 0.86 1.52 -13.29
CA GLN A 57 1.72 1.19 -12.15
C GLN A 57 1.04 1.54 -10.82
N ARG A 58 0.39 2.70 -10.75
CA ARG A 58 -0.34 3.13 -9.55
C ARG A 58 -1.53 2.22 -9.24
N ALA A 59 -2.27 1.78 -10.25
CA ALA A 59 -3.36 0.83 -10.07
C ALA A 59 -2.84 -0.54 -9.62
N LEU A 60 -1.73 -1.01 -10.19
CA LEU A 60 -1.09 -2.26 -9.82
C LEU A 60 -0.55 -2.24 -8.38
N GLU A 61 0.05 -1.14 -7.92
CA GLU A 61 0.51 -0.98 -6.54
C GLU A 61 -0.63 -1.08 -5.53
N LYS A 62 -1.77 -0.42 -5.80
CA LYS A 62 -2.97 -0.56 -4.98
C LYS A 62 -3.50 -1.99 -4.99
N LEU A 63 -3.49 -2.64 -6.15
CA LEU A 63 -3.98 -4.00 -6.30
C LEU A 63 -3.12 -4.98 -5.48
N PHE A 64 -1.81 -4.77 -5.48
CA PHE A 64 -0.88 -5.51 -4.63
C PHE A 64 -1.21 -5.31 -3.15
N GLN A 65 -1.36 -4.06 -2.68
CA GLN A 65 -1.70 -3.77 -1.28
C GLN A 65 -2.99 -4.47 -0.82
N LEU A 66 -4.02 -4.51 -1.67
CA LEU A 66 -5.28 -5.18 -1.37
C LEU A 66 -5.17 -6.72 -1.37
N SER A 67 -4.23 -7.24 -2.15
CA SER A 67 -4.07 -8.69 -2.37
C SER A 67 -2.97 -9.31 -1.50
N VAL A 68 -2.25 -8.53 -0.70
CA VAL A 68 -1.28 -9.08 0.25
C VAL A 68 -2.06 -9.59 1.47
N PRO A 69 -1.86 -10.85 1.89
CA PRO A 69 -2.43 -11.34 3.15
C PRO A 69 -1.97 -10.44 4.30
N GLU A 70 -2.92 -9.83 5.00
CA GLU A 70 -2.66 -9.09 6.24
C GLU A 70 -2.08 -10.07 7.28
N GLU A 71 -0.75 -10.08 7.43
CA GLU A 71 -0.11 -10.68 8.59
C GLU A 71 -0.31 -9.73 9.77
N SER A 72 -1.52 -9.79 10.36
CA SER A 72 -1.91 -9.12 11.61
C SER A 72 -1.32 -7.70 11.80
N ALA A 73 -1.66 -6.74 10.93
CA ALA A 73 -1.33 -5.34 11.20
C ALA A 73 -2.44 -4.70 12.07
N PRO A 74 -2.08 -3.91 13.11
CA PRO A 74 -3.07 -3.18 13.91
C PRO A 74 -3.79 -2.13 13.04
N PRO A 75 -5.01 -1.71 13.40
CA PRO A 75 -5.92 -1.00 12.50
C PRO A 75 -5.32 0.35 12.06
N ARG A 76 -4.85 0.42 10.80
CA ARG A 76 -4.40 1.67 10.17
C ARG A 76 -5.57 2.33 9.45
N GLY A 77 -6.27 3.19 10.20
CA GLY A 77 -7.28 4.11 9.66
C GLY A 77 -6.65 5.14 8.73
N HIS A 78 -6.97 5.04 7.45
CA HIS A 78 -6.71 6.08 6.46
C HIS A 78 -7.72 7.22 6.62
N SER A 79 -7.31 8.30 7.27
CA SER A 79 -7.81 9.63 6.91
C SER A 79 -6.73 10.66 7.19
N ARG A 80 -6.27 11.27 6.10
CA ARG A 80 -5.51 12.52 6.08
C ARG A 80 -6.15 13.53 7.04
N LEU A 81 -5.33 14.16 7.86
CA LEU A 81 -5.26 15.62 8.05
C LEU A 81 -4.15 15.87 9.08
N LEU A 82 -3.25 16.80 8.74
CA LEU A 82 -2.58 17.77 9.64
C LEU A 82 -2.35 17.28 11.08
N ALA A 83 -1.13 17.23 11.61
CA ALA A 83 -0.47 18.46 12.01
C ALA A 83 0.79 18.11 12.83
N VAL A 84 1.85 18.86 12.54
CA VAL A 84 2.75 19.45 13.53
C VAL A 84 3.73 18.50 14.23
N ALA A 85 4.97 18.64 13.77
CA ALA A 85 6.16 18.45 14.55
C ALA A 85 6.14 19.33 15.81
N THR A 86 6.25 18.71 16.99
CA THR A 86 6.82 19.36 18.17
C THR A 86 7.43 18.32 19.07
N GLY A 87 8.71 18.48 19.36
CA GLY A 87 9.48 17.56 20.19
C GLY A 87 8.96 17.50 21.63
N CYS A 88 8.84 16.29 22.15
CA CYS A 88 8.83 16.02 23.59
C CYS A 88 10.12 15.29 23.98
N GLY A 89 11.27 15.90 23.66
CA GLY A 89 12.58 15.46 24.13
C GLY A 89 13.03 16.09 25.47
N LEU A 90 12.20 16.94 26.12
CA LEU A 90 12.66 17.78 27.24
C LEU A 90 11.66 17.88 28.40
N LEU A 91 11.06 16.77 28.85
CA LEU A 91 10.26 16.79 30.09
C LEU A 91 10.67 15.76 31.15
N LEU A 92 11.59 14.83 30.85
CA LEU A 92 12.05 13.87 31.86
C LEU A 92 13.27 14.31 32.67
N VAL A 93 13.99 15.37 32.26
CA VAL A 93 15.19 15.82 33.00
C VAL A 93 14.84 16.75 34.17
N ALA A 94 13.76 17.54 34.09
CA ALA A 94 13.42 18.51 35.14
C ALA A 94 12.89 17.85 36.44
N VAL A 95 12.22 16.70 36.34
CA VAL A 95 11.67 16.01 37.53
C VAL A 95 12.76 15.34 38.37
N ALA A 96 13.83 14.83 37.74
CA ALA A 96 14.91 14.17 38.46
C ALA A 96 15.75 15.15 39.31
N VAL A 97 15.99 16.37 38.82
CA VAL A 97 16.77 17.38 39.56
C VAL A 97 15.98 17.97 40.73
N GLY A 98 14.66 18.18 40.56
CA GLY A 98 13.81 18.72 41.63
C GLY A 98 13.65 17.78 42.83
N VAL A 99 13.51 16.48 42.59
CA VAL A 99 13.38 15.48 43.69
C VAL A 99 14.71 15.27 44.41
N PHE A 100 15.85 15.41 43.73
CA PHE A 100 17.17 15.24 44.34
C PHE A 100 17.56 16.41 45.25
N LEU A 101 17.16 17.65 44.93
CA LEU A 101 17.43 18.83 45.77
C LEU A 101 16.50 18.97 46.98
N LEU A 102 15.34 18.33 47.00
CA LEU A 102 14.40 18.35 48.13
C LEU A 102 14.68 17.25 49.18
N ARG A 103 15.58 16.29 48.89
CA ARG A 103 15.92 15.17 49.79
C ARG A 103 17.39 15.17 50.25
N GLY A 104 18.15 16.23 49.96
CA GLY A 104 19.55 16.42 50.37
C GLY A 104 19.70 17.48 51.45
#